data_AF-A0A7J7JCA5-F1
#
_entry.id   AF-A0A7J7JCA5-F1
#
_cell.length_a   1.000
_cell.length_b   1.000
_cell.length_c   1.000
_cell.angle_alpha   90.00
_cell.angle_beta   90.00
_cell.angle_gamma   90.00
#
_symmetry.space_group_name_H-M   'P 1'
#
loop_
_entity.id
_entity.type
_entity.pdbx_description
1 polymer ?
#
loop_
_entity_poly.entity_id
_entity_poly.type
_entity_poly.pdbx_seq_one_letter_code
_entity_poly.pdbx_strand_id
1 'polypeptide(L)'
;MLGYMEQTVSLAVTKALTKCGCFKPKYPFLTATQSALIYIAYHLKAFNPKSSDYVRKKYKKRLEKFEETCSLIRYLGDNMTVRYKEPEARPIDFNHKLNEFLQLKTKPVS
;
A
#
# COMPACT_ATOMS: atom_id res chain seq x y z
N MET A 1 2.25 -6.56 32.08
CA MET A 1 2.41 -6.04 30.71
C MET A 1 1.79 -6.96 29.66
N LEU A 2 2.08 -8.27 29.68
CA LEU A 2 1.51 -9.27 28.77
C LEU A 2 -0.04 -9.26 28.71
N GLY A 3 -0.71 -9.42 29.84
CA GLY A 3 -2.18 -9.42 29.88
C GLY A 3 -2.83 -8.13 29.37
N TYR A 4 -2.20 -6.98 29.59
CA TYR A 4 -2.68 -5.70 29.05
C TYR A 4 -2.63 -5.70 27.51
N MET A 5 -1.50 -6.09 26.92
CA MET A 5 -1.36 -6.12 25.46
C MET A 5 -2.28 -7.18 24.83
N GLU A 6 -2.40 -8.33 25.48
CA GLU A 6 -3.28 -9.42 25.07
C GLU A 6 -4.74 -8.96 25.00
N GLN A 7 -5.23 -8.24 26.01
CA GLN A 7 -6.62 -7.80 26.06
C GLN A 7 -6.92 -6.53 25.24
N THR A 8 -5.91 -5.71 24.93
CA THR A 8 -6.13 -4.40 24.29
C THR A 8 -5.76 -4.35 22.81
N VAL A 9 -4.61 -4.88 22.41
CA VAL A 9 -4.03 -4.65 21.07
C VAL A 9 -3.73 -5.92 20.27
N SER A 10 -3.64 -7.08 20.93
CA SER A 10 -3.21 -8.34 20.30
C SER A 10 -3.98 -8.65 19.02
N LEU A 11 -5.32 -8.66 19.09
CA LEU A 11 -6.18 -9.01 17.97
C LEU A 11 -6.00 -8.06 16.78
N ALA A 12 -5.88 -6.76 17.05
CA ALA A 12 -5.73 -5.74 16.01
C ALA A 12 -4.36 -5.84 15.33
N VAL A 13 -3.29 -6.03 16.11
CA VAL A 13 -1.92 -6.19 15.60
C VAL A 13 -1.78 -7.49 14.83
N THR A 14 -2.28 -8.61 15.34
CA THR A 14 -2.27 -9.90 14.64
C THR A 14 -2.97 -9.80 13.30
N LYS A 15 -4.18 -9.23 13.23
CA LYS A 15 -4.90 -9.04 11.96
C LYS A 15 -4.13 -8.18 10.97
N ALA A 16 -3.53 -7.07 11.43
CA ALA A 16 -2.75 -6.18 10.58
C ALA A 16 -1.49 -6.87 10.05
N LEU A 17 -0.78 -7.63 10.89
CA LEU A 17 0.39 -8.41 10.49
C LEU A 17 0.04 -9.54 9.52
N THR A 18 -1.05 -10.28 9.75
CA THR A 18 -1.52 -11.31 8.83
C THR A 18 -1.83 -10.70 7.46
N LYS A 19 -2.57 -9.59 7.41
CA LYS A 19 -2.88 -8.91 6.14
C LYS A 19 -1.62 -8.39 5.44
N CYS A 20 -0.70 -7.78 6.19
CA CYS A 20 0.59 -7.34 5.68
C CYS A 20 1.41 -8.50 5.11
N GLY A 21 1.43 -9.66 5.77
CA GLY A 21 2.16 -10.85 5.33
C GLY A 21 1.57 -11.51 4.08
N CYS A 22 0.24 -11.51 3.95
CA CYS A 22 -0.44 -12.00 2.73
C CYS A 22 -0.22 -11.06 1.54
N PHE A 23 -0.34 -9.75 1.76
CA PHE A 23 -0.24 -8.75 0.69
C PHE A 23 1.21 -8.45 0.27
N LYS A 24 2.16 -8.51 1.21
CA LYS A 24 3.60 -8.22 1.02
C LYS A 24 3.83 -6.85 0.38
N PRO A 25 3.42 -5.76 1.05
CA PRO A 25 3.45 -4.42 0.47
C PRO A 25 4.88 -4.01 0.11
N LYS A 26 5.07 -3.60 -1.14
CA LYS A 26 6.26 -2.90 -1.60
C LYS A 26 5.85 -1.61 -2.27
N TYR A 27 5.92 -0.51 -1.53
CA TYR A 27 5.62 0.80 -2.06
C TYR A 27 6.81 1.30 -2.92
N PRO A 28 6.55 1.99 -4.04
CA PRO A 28 7.59 2.63 -4.86
C PRO A 28 8.56 3.48 -4.02
N PHE A 29 9.86 3.35 -4.27
CA PHE A 29 10.94 4.13 -3.62
C PHE A 29 11.08 4.01 -2.09
N LEU A 30 10.23 3.25 -1.40
CA LEU A 30 10.40 2.94 0.02
C LEU A 30 11.10 1.61 0.23
N THR A 31 11.71 1.40 1.39
CA THR A 31 12.17 0.04 1.77
C THR A 31 10.98 -0.88 2.04
N ALA A 32 11.21 -2.20 2.01
CA ALA A 32 10.17 -3.17 2.37
C ALA A 32 9.65 -2.94 3.80
N THR A 33 10.56 -2.68 4.74
CA THR A 33 10.21 -2.38 6.14
C THR A 33 9.35 -1.12 6.26
N GLN A 34 9.72 -0.03 5.59
CA GLN A 34 8.92 1.20 5.59
C GLN A 34 7.51 0.96 5.01
N SER A 35 7.43 0.22 3.90
CA SER A 35 6.15 -0.12 3.25
C SER A 35 5.24 -0.93 4.19
N ALA A 36 5.80 -1.94 4.86
CA ALA A 36 5.08 -2.76 5.83
C ALA A 36 4.57 -1.94 7.03
N LEU A 37 5.41 -1.06 7.59
CA LEU A 37 5.02 -0.21 8.72
C LEU A 37 3.86 0.73 8.37
N ILE A 38 3.89 1.36 7.19
CA ILE A 38 2.81 2.24 6.73
C ILE A 38 1.52 1.44 6.51
N TYR A 39 1.62 0.27 5.87
CA TYR A 39 0.48 -0.63 5.66
C TYR A 39 -0.19 -1.02 6.98
N ILE A 40 0.60 -1.46 7.96
CA ILE A 40 0.12 -1.82 9.30
C ILE A 40 -0.53 -0.62 9.98
N ALA A 41 0.07 0.56 9.92
CA ALA A 41 -0.48 1.78 10.52
C ALA A 41 -1.84 2.16 9.91
N TYR A 42 -1.98 2.08 8.57
CA TYR A 42 -3.26 2.29 7.90
C TYR A 42 -4.29 1.24 8.26
N HIS A 43 -3.92 -0.03 8.30
CA HIS A 43 -4.81 -1.10 8.72
C HIS A 43 -5.34 -0.87 10.15
N LEU A 44 -4.45 -0.54 11.10
CA LEU A 44 -4.86 -0.25 12.48
C LEU A 44 -5.82 0.95 12.56
N LYS A 45 -5.59 2.04 11.81
CA LYS A 45 -6.49 3.20 11.79
C LYS A 45 -7.81 2.95 11.06
N ALA A 46 -7.79 2.17 9.98
CA ALA A 46 -8.96 1.86 9.17
C ALA A 46 -9.97 0.94 9.90
N PHE A 47 -9.47 0.08 10.79
CA PHE A 47 -10.26 -0.95 11.46
C PHE A 47 -10.34 -0.79 12.98
N ASN A 48 -9.94 0.36 13.54
CA ASN A 48 -10.13 0.65 14.96
C ASN A 48 -11.61 0.97 15.27
N PRO A 49 -12.34 0.13 16.01
CA PRO A 49 -13.77 0.34 16.30
C PRO A 49 -14.03 1.59 17.17
N LYS A 50 -13.03 2.05 17.94
CA LYS A 50 -13.13 3.25 18.77
C LYS A 50 -12.96 4.56 17.99
N SER A 51 -12.52 4.50 16.73
CA SER A 51 -12.40 5.68 15.87
C SER A 51 -13.74 6.04 15.24
N SER A 52 -13.99 7.32 14.96
CA SER A 52 -15.23 7.73 14.28
C SER A 52 -15.36 7.11 12.89
N ASP A 53 -16.60 6.97 12.43
CA ASP A 53 -16.93 6.42 11.10
C ASP A 53 -16.20 7.16 9.97
N TYR A 54 -16.12 8.50 10.08
CA TYR A 54 -15.39 9.34 9.14
C TYR A 54 -13.90 8.97 9.08
N VAL A 55 -13.25 8.81 10.23
CA VAL A 55 -11.83 8.45 10.31
C VAL A 55 -11.60 7.06 9.72
N ARG A 56 -12.43 6.07 10.08
CA ARG A 56 -12.31 4.71 9.52
C ARG A 56 -12.45 4.71 8.00
N LYS A 57 -13.46 5.40 7.46
CA LYS A 57 -13.67 5.56 6.00
C LYS A 57 -12.48 6.24 5.32
N LYS A 58 -11.95 7.31 5.92
CA LYS A 58 -10.76 8.01 5.42
C LYS A 58 -9.56 7.06 5.30
N TYR A 59 -9.25 6.30 6.35
CA TYR A 59 -8.09 5.41 6.34
C TYR A 59 -8.29 4.14 5.51
N LYS A 60 -9.51 3.65 5.33
CA LYS A 60 -9.80 2.59 4.34
C LYS A 60 -9.44 3.05 2.92
N LYS A 61 -9.88 4.24 2.51
CA LYS A 61 -9.52 4.81 1.21
C LYS A 61 -8.01 5.01 1.04
N ARG A 62 -7.30 5.40 2.11
CA ARG A 62 -5.83 5.52 2.06
C ARG A 62 -5.14 4.17 1.93
N LEU A 63 -5.67 3.14 2.60
CA LEU A 63 -5.16 1.78 2.50
C LEU A 63 -5.37 1.23 1.08
N GLU A 64 -6.57 1.38 0.51
CA GLU A 64 -6.89 1.00 -0.87
C GLU A 64 -5.95 1.68 -1.87
N LYS A 65 -5.81 3.01 -1.78
CA LYS A 65 -4.87 3.75 -2.64
C LYS A 65 -3.42 3.29 -2.47
N PHE A 66 -3.01 2.97 -1.24
CA PHE A 66 -1.67 2.47 -0.97
C PHE A 66 -1.45 1.10 -1.63
N GLU A 67 -2.44 0.20 -1.57
CA GLU A 67 -2.41 -1.11 -2.23
C GLU A 67 -2.36 -0.98 -3.76
N GLU A 68 -3.19 -0.10 -4.34
CA GLU A 68 -3.15 0.25 -5.76
C GLU A 68 -1.77 0.76 -6.17
N THR A 69 -1.18 1.64 -5.36
CA THR A 69 0.15 2.18 -5.65
C THR A 69 1.24 1.10 -5.58
N CYS A 70 1.15 0.16 -4.63
CA CYS A 70 2.06 -0.99 -4.58
C CYS A 70 1.95 -1.85 -5.84
N SER A 71 0.75 -1.97 -6.41
CA SER A 71 0.51 -2.75 -7.63
C SER A 71 1.19 -2.14 -8.88
N LEU A 72 1.54 -0.85 -8.87
CA LEU A 72 2.25 -0.20 -9.98
C LEU A 72 3.61 -0.83 -10.24
N ILE A 73 4.35 -1.25 -9.20
CA ILE A 73 5.65 -1.93 -9.39
C ILE A 73 5.47 -3.23 -10.14
N ARG A 74 4.47 -4.03 -9.75
CA ARG A 74 4.17 -5.30 -10.41
C ARG A 74 3.75 -5.08 -11.86
N TYR A 75 2.79 -4.17 -12.08
CA TYR A 75 2.33 -3.83 -13.42
C TYR A 75 3.47 -3.35 -14.32
N LEU A 76 4.31 -2.41 -13.85
CA LEU A 76 5.42 -1.91 -14.63
C LEU A 76 6.48 -2.98 -14.85
N GLY A 77 6.77 -3.84 -13.87
CA GLY A 77 7.68 -4.98 -14.04
C GLY A 77 7.21 -5.95 -15.12
N ASP A 78 5.90 -6.22 -15.19
CA ASP A 78 5.31 -7.14 -16.17
C ASP A 78 5.22 -6.52 -17.58
N ASN A 79 5.05 -5.19 -17.67
CA ASN A 79 4.79 -4.49 -18.94
C ASN A 79 5.99 -3.72 -19.51
N MET A 80 7.01 -3.42 -18.71
CA MET A 80 8.28 -2.82 -19.18
C MET A 80 9.17 -3.92 -19.76
N THR A 81 8.99 -4.21 -21.04
CA THR A 81 9.86 -5.14 -21.76
C THR A 81 11.22 -4.51 -22.03
N VAL A 82 12.28 -5.31 -21.99
CA VAL A 82 13.64 -4.88 -22.38
C VAL A 82 13.69 -4.40 -23.83
N ARG A 83 12.83 -4.99 -24.69
CA ARG A 83 12.66 -4.56 -26.08
C ARG A 83 11.71 -3.38 -26.14
N TYR A 84 12.11 -2.35 -26.88
CA TYR A 84 11.25 -1.22 -27.19
C TYR A 84 9.99 -1.69 -27.92
N LYS A 85 8.84 -1.13 -27.52
CA LYS A 85 7.56 -1.25 -28.23
C LYS A 85 7.10 0.14 -28.63
N GLU A 86 6.58 0.27 -29.84
CA GLU A 86 5.95 1.51 -30.30
C GLU A 86 4.77 1.89 -29.38
N PRO A 87 4.48 3.19 -29.19
CA PRO A 87 3.41 3.64 -28.29
C PRO A 87 2.06 2.96 -28.51
N GLU A 88 1.72 2.65 -29.76
CA GLU A 88 0.48 2.03 -30.22
C GLU A 88 0.37 0.56 -29.80
N ALA A 89 1.52 -0.11 -29.61
CA ALA A 89 1.61 -1.52 -29.19
C ALA A 89 1.71 -1.69 -27.67
N ARG A 90 1.68 -0.58 -26.90
CA ARG A 90 1.69 -0.60 -25.43
C ARG A 90 0.26 -0.65 -24.89
N PRO A 91 0.06 -1.17 -23.66
CA PRO A 91 -1.21 -1.00 -22.98
C PRO A 91 -1.62 0.47 -22.89
N ILE A 92 -2.91 0.76 -23.08
CA ILE A 92 -3.47 2.12 -23.14
C ILE A 92 -3.13 2.94 -21.89
N ASP A 93 -3.10 2.30 -20.74
CA ASP A 93 -2.85 2.91 -19.43
C ASP A 93 -1.37 2.97 -19.03
N PHE A 94 -0.46 2.42 -19.85
CA PHE A 94 0.94 2.27 -19.52
C PHE A 94 1.63 3.61 -19.20
N ASN A 95 1.51 4.58 -20.11
CA ASN A 95 2.15 5.89 -19.94
C ASN A 95 1.59 6.63 -18.71
N HIS A 96 0.29 6.48 -18.45
CA HIS A 96 -0.34 7.09 -17.27
C HIS A 96 0.22 6.49 -15.97
N LYS A 97 0.26 5.15 -15.86
CA LYS A 97 0.79 4.43 -14.70
C LYS A 97 2.29 4.66 -14.49
N LEU A 98 3.05 4.76 -15.58
CA LEU A 98 4.47 5.11 -15.52
C LEU A 98 4.67 6.53 -14.99
N ASN A 99 3.90 7.50 -15.47
CA ASN A 99 3.97 8.87 -14.98
C ASN A 99 3.58 8.96 -13.50
N GLU A 100 2.52 8.26 -13.09
CA GLU A 100 2.12 8.18 -11.67
C GLU A 100 3.27 7.62 -10.82
N PHE A 101 3.86 6.50 -11.23
CA PHE A 101 5.01 5.90 -10.56
C PHE A 101 6.17 6.90 -10.43
N LEU A 102 6.58 7.56 -11.51
CA LEU A 102 7.72 8.50 -11.48
C LEU A 102 7.46 9.69 -10.55
N GLN A 103 6.22 10.20 -10.49
CA GLN A 103 5.86 11.31 -9.60
C GLN A 103 6.04 10.97 -8.11
N LEU A 104 5.92 9.70 -7.72
CA LEU A 104 6.06 9.26 -6.32
C LEU A 104 7.48 9.50 -5.77
N LYS A 105 8.50 9.58 -6.63
CA LYS A 105 9.87 9.88 -6.21
C LYS A 105 10.00 11.25 -5.53
N THR A 106 9.11 12.19 -5.88
CA THR A 106 9.13 13.57 -5.40
C THR A 106 8.12 13.86 -4.30
N LYS A 107 7.18 12.94 -4.05
CA LYS A 107 6.07 13.14 -3.11
C LYS A 107 6.32 12.35 -1.82
N PRO A 108 6.21 12.97 -0.63
CA PRO A 108 6.22 12.22 0.61
C PRO A 108 4.97 11.33 0.70
N VAL A 109 5.11 10.14 1.29
CA VAL A 109 3.98 9.24 1.51
C VAL A 109 3.10 9.86 2.60
N SER A 110 2.06 10.57 2.17
CA SER A 110 1.13 11.27 3.05
C SER A 110 0.15 10.31 3.68
#